data_AF-A0A961DIQ8-F1
#
_entry.id   AF-A0A961DIQ8-F1
#
_cell.length_a   1.000
_cell.length_b   1.000
_cell.length_c   1.000
_cell.angle_alpha   90.00
_cell.angle_beta   90.00
_cell.angle_gamma   90.00
#
_symmetry.space_group_name_H-M   'P 1'
#
loop_
_entity.id
_entity.type
_entity.pdbx_description
1 polymer ?
#
loop_
_entity_poly.entity_id
_entity_poly.type
_entity_poly.pdbx_seq_one_letter_code
_entity_poly.pdbx_strand_id
1 'polypeptide(L)'
;EGIEYDERMELLEAITYPKPLEELLDAAFETYRTSQPWAADFELRPKSVVRDLYENAMTFNEYVGFQGIARSEGMLLRYLSDAFRAIRQTIPESAKTEEIQDLIEWLGELVRQVDSSLLEEWEELSHPGAAHDDEPVVPPPPPSVVTNERAFRVLVRNELFRRVQLAALDDAEALGELDAESGFDTRRWGEALDAYYAVHDHIGTDADARSSAMLIIEKAPEAWNVRQILADPAGDHDWGITAVVDLAESAEQGVTAIRITDVGEL
;
A
#
# COMPACT_ATOMS: atom_id res chain seq x y z
N GLU A 1 -12.01 22.97 29.96
CA GLU A 1 -11.69 22.37 31.27
C GLU A 1 -10.81 21.17 31.03
N GLY A 2 -9.81 20.94 31.87
CA GLY A 2 -8.88 19.81 31.71
C GLY A 2 -9.44 18.57 32.41
N ILE A 3 -9.20 17.40 31.81
CA ILE A 3 -9.43 16.09 32.42
C ILE A 3 -8.42 15.85 33.57
N GLU A 4 -8.92 15.27 34.66
CA GLU A 4 -8.14 14.91 35.86
C GLU A 4 -7.03 13.92 35.51
N TYR A 5 -5.97 13.87 36.32
CA TYR A 5 -4.79 13.04 36.04
C TYR A 5 -5.14 11.54 35.93
N ASP A 6 -5.96 11.03 36.85
CA ASP A 6 -6.35 9.62 36.88
C ASP A 6 -7.21 9.26 35.66
N GLU A 7 -8.14 10.13 35.28
CA GLU A 7 -8.97 9.98 34.08
C GLU A 7 -8.12 10.01 32.80
N ARG A 8 -7.06 10.83 32.76
CA ARG A 8 -6.11 10.83 31.65
C ARG A 8 -5.30 9.54 31.58
N MET A 9 -4.92 8.96 32.70
CA MET A 9 -4.21 7.69 32.75
C MET A 9 -5.11 6.54 32.28
N GLU A 10 -6.37 6.50 32.72
CA GLU A 10 -7.36 5.52 32.23
C GLU A 10 -7.60 5.65 30.72
N LEU A 11 -7.73 6.87 30.21
CA LEU A 11 -7.89 7.12 28.77
C LEU A 11 -6.65 6.69 27.98
N LEU A 12 -5.45 6.94 28.49
CA LEU A 12 -4.20 6.48 27.86
C LEU A 12 -4.08 4.96 27.86
N GLU A 13 -4.48 4.28 28.94
CA GLU A 13 -4.51 2.81 29.00
C GLU A 13 -5.55 2.21 28.05
N ALA A 14 -6.62 2.94 27.74
CA ALA A 14 -7.63 2.52 26.77
C ALA A 14 -7.18 2.72 25.30
N ILE A 15 -6.10 3.47 25.04
CA ILE A 15 -5.56 3.63 23.68
C ILE A 15 -4.92 2.31 23.25
N THR A 16 -5.56 1.67 22.27
CA THR A 16 -5.05 0.48 21.59
C THR A 16 -4.78 0.77 20.12
N TYR A 17 -4.13 -0.17 19.45
CA TYR A 17 -4.00 -0.18 17.99
C TYR A 17 -5.36 -0.40 17.29
N PRO A 18 -5.50 -0.01 16.01
CA PRO A 18 -6.71 -0.27 15.23
C PRO A 18 -7.00 -1.76 15.08
N LYS A 19 -8.25 -2.16 15.35
CA LYS A 19 -8.72 -3.55 15.25
C LYS A 19 -9.87 -3.64 14.24
N PRO A 20 -9.56 -3.66 12.94
CA PRO A 20 -10.58 -3.65 11.91
C PRO A 20 -11.50 -4.88 12.03
N LEU A 21 -12.81 -4.64 11.96
CA LEU A 21 -13.85 -5.67 12.03
C LEU A 21 -13.85 -6.50 13.33
N GLU A 22 -13.29 -6.02 14.45
CA GLU A 22 -13.20 -6.76 15.73
C GLU A 22 -14.53 -7.41 16.12
N GLU A 23 -15.61 -6.62 16.25
CA GLU A 23 -16.92 -7.13 16.65
C GLU A 23 -17.45 -8.25 15.71
N LEU A 24 -17.25 -8.08 14.39
CA LEU A 24 -17.70 -9.04 13.40
C LEU A 24 -16.86 -10.33 13.45
N LEU A 25 -15.55 -10.18 13.58
CA LEU A 25 -14.61 -11.30 13.63
C LEU A 25 -14.81 -12.11 14.91
N ASP A 26 -15.02 -11.45 16.05
CA ASP A 26 -15.29 -12.12 17.32
C ASP A 26 -16.60 -12.90 17.26
N ALA A 27 -17.68 -12.30 16.75
CA ALA A 27 -18.95 -12.99 16.57
C ALA A 27 -18.84 -14.19 15.61
N ALA A 28 -18.09 -14.04 14.52
CA ALA A 28 -17.84 -15.12 13.57
C ALA A 28 -17.01 -16.26 14.20
N PHE A 29 -15.99 -15.92 15.00
CA PHE A 29 -15.13 -16.89 15.66
C PHE A 29 -15.89 -17.67 16.74
N GLU A 30 -16.73 -17.02 17.54
CA GLU A 30 -17.61 -17.72 18.51
C GLU A 30 -18.54 -18.71 17.82
N THR A 31 -19.10 -18.32 16.67
CA THR A 31 -19.92 -19.23 15.86
C THR A 31 -19.10 -20.41 15.35
N TYR A 32 -17.88 -20.17 14.85
CA TYR A 32 -16.98 -21.21 14.37
C TYR A 32 -16.59 -22.21 15.47
N ARG A 33 -16.25 -21.72 16.67
CA ARG A 33 -15.90 -22.52 17.86
C ARG A 33 -16.98 -23.51 18.26
N THR A 34 -18.25 -23.20 18.02
CA THR A 34 -19.37 -24.12 18.29
C THR A 34 -19.24 -25.44 17.52
N SER A 35 -18.67 -25.39 16.31
CA SER A 35 -18.45 -26.56 15.46
C SER A 35 -17.03 -27.13 15.54
N GLN A 36 -16.06 -26.34 16.02
CA GLN A 36 -14.64 -26.68 16.08
C GLN A 36 -14.07 -26.46 17.49
N PRO A 37 -14.20 -27.44 18.41
CA PRO A 37 -13.80 -27.27 19.81
C PRO A 37 -12.32 -26.96 20.03
N TRP A 38 -11.44 -27.42 19.12
CA TRP A 38 -9.99 -27.15 19.18
C TRP A 38 -9.67 -25.66 19.00
N ALA A 39 -10.56 -24.88 18.40
CA ALA A 39 -10.36 -23.45 18.21
C ALA A 39 -10.47 -22.67 19.53
N ALA A 40 -10.98 -23.28 20.61
CA ALA A 40 -11.15 -22.62 21.90
C ALA A 40 -9.84 -22.23 22.60
N ASP A 41 -8.71 -22.82 22.20
CA ASP A 41 -7.38 -22.51 22.73
C ASP A 41 -6.74 -21.27 22.05
N PHE A 42 -7.43 -20.66 21.08
CA PHE A 42 -6.94 -19.52 20.30
C PHE A 42 -7.81 -18.28 20.53
N GLU A 43 -7.17 -17.12 20.42
CA GLU A 43 -7.81 -15.81 20.50
C GLU A 43 -7.52 -15.01 19.24
N LEU A 44 -8.52 -14.27 18.74
CA LEU A 44 -8.32 -13.34 17.65
C LEU A 44 -7.51 -12.13 18.12
N ARG A 45 -6.61 -11.67 17.25
CA ARG A 45 -5.87 -10.41 17.43
C ARG A 45 -5.94 -9.63 16.12
N PRO A 46 -7.08 -8.98 15.81
CA PRO A 46 -7.28 -8.29 14.55
C PRO A 46 -6.26 -7.15 14.42
N LYS A 47 -5.50 -7.11 13.32
CA LYS A 47 -4.47 -6.09 13.08
C LYS A 47 -4.67 -5.48 11.70
N SER A 48 -4.41 -4.19 11.60
CA SER A 48 -4.48 -3.44 10.33
C SER A 48 -3.19 -3.45 9.51
N VAL A 49 -2.09 -4.07 9.96
CA VAL A 49 -0.75 -3.90 9.35
C VAL A 49 -0.69 -4.03 7.82
N VAL A 50 -1.24 -5.09 7.22
CA VAL A 50 -1.24 -5.25 5.74
C VAL A 50 -2.13 -4.20 5.08
N ARG A 51 -3.27 -3.90 5.71
CA ARG A 51 -4.22 -2.88 5.27
C ARG A 51 -3.58 -1.50 5.29
N ASP A 52 -2.93 -1.13 6.39
CA ASP A 52 -2.26 0.16 6.55
C ASP A 52 -1.15 0.32 5.51
N LEU A 53 -0.31 -0.70 5.32
CA LEU A 53 0.72 -0.71 4.28
C LEU A 53 0.12 -0.55 2.88
N TYR A 54 -0.98 -1.27 2.60
CA TYR A 54 -1.65 -1.24 1.30
C TYR A 54 -2.38 0.08 1.05
N GLU A 55 -3.13 0.61 2.01
CA GLU A 55 -3.96 1.82 1.87
C GLU A 55 -3.11 3.09 1.82
N ASN A 56 -2.00 3.13 2.58
CA ASN A 56 -1.06 4.25 2.55
C ASN A 56 -0.08 4.18 1.37
N ALA A 57 -0.20 3.16 0.51
CA ALA A 57 0.66 3.02 -0.67
C ALA A 57 2.18 3.00 -0.36
N MET A 58 2.56 2.63 0.86
CA MET A 58 3.95 2.67 1.31
C MET A 58 4.72 1.43 0.85
N THR A 59 5.98 1.63 0.48
CA THR A 59 6.98 0.57 0.40
C THR A 59 7.29 0.01 1.79
N PHE A 60 7.96 -1.15 1.85
CA PHE A 60 8.40 -1.72 3.13
C PHE A 60 9.27 -0.76 3.93
N ASN A 61 10.26 -0.14 3.30
CA ASN A 61 11.20 0.77 3.96
C ASN A 61 10.51 2.06 4.44
N GLU A 62 9.61 2.63 3.64
CA GLU A 62 8.80 3.77 4.06
C GLU A 62 7.94 3.42 5.27
N TYR A 63 7.30 2.25 5.28
CA TYR A 63 6.48 1.82 6.39
C TYR A 63 7.29 1.56 7.67
N VAL A 64 8.49 0.98 7.55
CA VAL A 64 9.43 0.83 8.66
C VAL A 64 9.82 2.19 9.24
N GLY A 65 10.12 3.17 8.38
CA GLY A 65 10.43 4.54 8.77
C GLY A 65 9.24 5.24 9.43
N PHE A 66 8.06 5.15 8.81
CA PHE A 66 6.80 5.73 9.27
C PHE A 66 6.42 5.22 10.67
N GLN A 67 6.54 3.91 10.89
CA GLN A 67 6.23 3.28 12.19
C GLN A 67 7.38 3.42 13.21
N GLY A 68 8.57 3.87 12.79
CA GLY A 68 9.75 3.98 13.65
C GLY A 68 10.28 2.62 14.15
N ILE A 69 10.10 1.55 13.37
CA ILE A 69 10.37 0.15 13.77
C ILE A 69 11.61 -0.47 13.12
N ALA A 70 12.62 0.33 12.76
CA ALA A 70 13.84 -0.17 12.09
C ALA A 70 14.49 -1.36 12.83
N ARG A 71 14.53 -1.34 14.18
CA ARG A 71 15.06 -2.45 14.99
C ARG A 71 14.21 -3.72 14.98
N SER A 72 13.04 -3.71 14.34
CA SER A 72 12.06 -4.79 14.31
C SER A 72 11.54 -5.06 12.90
N GLU A 73 12.24 -4.59 11.87
CA GLU A 73 11.89 -4.80 10.46
C GLU A 73 11.77 -6.29 10.10
N GLY A 74 12.66 -7.15 10.61
CA GLY A 74 12.57 -8.61 10.40
C GLY A 74 11.29 -9.22 11.00
N MET A 75 10.76 -8.65 12.09
CA MET A 75 9.48 -9.08 12.65
C MET A 75 8.32 -8.67 11.74
N LEU A 76 8.39 -7.48 11.13
CA LEU A 76 7.42 -7.04 10.13
C LEU A 76 7.48 -7.96 8.90
N LEU A 77 8.67 -8.25 8.35
CA LEU A 77 8.82 -9.13 7.19
C LEU A 77 8.24 -10.52 7.46
N ARG A 78 8.54 -11.11 8.62
CA ARG A 78 7.96 -12.40 9.04
C ARG A 78 6.43 -12.32 9.12
N TYR A 79 5.89 -11.24 9.67
CA TYR A 79 4.45 -11.04 9.73
C TYR A 79 3.81 -10.94 8.33
N LEU A 80 4.39 -10.14 7.43
CA LEU A 80 3.89 -9.99 6.05
C LEU A 80 3.97 -11.30 5.27
N SER A 81 5.04 -12.05 5.47
CA SER A 81 5.23 -13.39 4.94
C SER A 81 4.17 -14.38 5.42
N ASP A 82 3.89 -14.40 6.72
CA ASP A 82 2.86 -15.26 7.30
C ASP A 82 1.46 -14.85 6.81
N ALA A 83 1.20 -13.54 6.69
CA ALA A 83 -0.04 -13.03 6.12
C ALA A 83 -0.22 -13.48 4.67
N PHE A 84 0.83 -13.38 3.82
CA PHE A 84 0.82 -13.85 2.44
C PHE A 84 0.51 -15.35 2.33
N ARG A 85 1.18 -16.17 3.14
CA ARG A 85 0.92 -17.63 3.14
C ARG A 85 -0.50 -17.93 3.59
N ALA A 86 -0.96 -17.29 4.67
CA ALA A 86 -2.30 -17.48 5.21
C ALA A 86 -3.35 -17.14 4.15
N ILE A 87 -3.36 -15.91 3.61
CA ILE A 87 -4.37 -15.49 2.63
C ILE A 87 -4.40 -16.37 1.38
N ARG A 88 -3.23 -16.83 0.91
CA ARG A 88 -3.11 -17.69 -0.27
C ARG A 88 -3.68 -19.10 -0.02
N GLN A 89 -3.46 -19.65 1.18
CA GLN A 89 -3.81 -21.04 1.52
C GLN A 89 -5.22 -21.18 2.11
N THR A 90 -5.72 -20.18 2.84
CA THR A 90 -6.98 -20.31 3.60
C THR A 90 -8.21 -19.83 2.83
N ILE A 91 -8.06 -18.87 1.91
CA ILE A 91 -9.18 -18.39 1.09
C ILE A 91 -9.39 -19.38 -0.07
N PRO A 92 -10.59 -19.98 -0.21
CA PRO A 92 -10.91 -20.83 -1.35
C PRO A 92 -10.83 -20.07 -2.68
N GLU A 93 -10.39 -20.71 -3.76
CA GLU A 93 -10.29 -20.08 -5.09
C GLU A 93 -11.60 -19.43 -5.56
N SER A 94 -12.74 -20.05 -5.25
CA SER A 94 -14.07 -19.49 -5.59
C SER A 94 -14.41 -18.19 -4.86
N ALA A 95 -13.73 -17.88 -3.76
CA ALA A 95 -13.92 -16.66 -2.98
C ALA A 95 -12.86 -15.59 -3.29
N LYS A 96 -11.84 -15.90 -4.11
CA LYS A 96 -10.82 -14.95 -4.53
C LYS A 96 -11.33 -14.08 -5.68
N THR A 97 -11.91 -12.94 -5.32
CA THR A 97 -12.22 -11.86 -6.28
C THR A 97 -10.95 -11.38 -6.96
N GLU A 98 -11.08 -10.62 -8.06
CA GLU A 98 -9.92 -10.03 -8.75
C GLU A 98 -9.10 -9.15 -7.81
N GLU A 99 -9.75 -8.36 -6.94
CA GLU A 99 -9.09 -7.52 -5.94
C GLU A 99 -8.29 -8.33 -4.91
N ILE A 100 -8.83 -9.45 -4.45
CA ILE A 100 -8.12 -10.35 -3.54
C ILE A 100 -6.93 -10.99 -4.25
N GLN A 101 -7.07 -11.37 -5.53
CA GLN A 101 -5.95 -11.91 -6.30
C GLN A 101 -4.84 -10.87 -6.47
N ASP A 102 -5.19 -9.63 -6.83
CA ASP A 102 -4.25 -8.52 -6.96
C ASP A 102 -3.52 -8.26 -5.63
N LEU A 103 -4.25 -8.29 -4.49
CA LEU A 103 -3.66 -8.14 -3.16
C LEU A 103 -2.68 -9.28 -2.82
N ILE A 104 -3.05 -10.53 -3.12
CA ILE A 104 -2.19 -11.70 -2.89
C ILE A 104 -0.90 -11.58 -3.72
N GLU A 105 -1.02 -11.18 -4.98
CA GLU A 105 0.10 -11.06 -5.89
C GLU A 105 1.04 -9.93 -5.49
N TRP A 106 0.49 -8.76 -5.15
CA TRP A 106 1.24 -7.63 -4.62
C TRP A 106 1.96 -7.97 -3.32
N LEU A 107 1.26 -8.53 -2.32
CA LEU A 107 1.86 -8.86 -1.04
C LEU A 107 2.98 -9.89 -1.19
N GLY A 108 2.78 -10.87 -2.08
CA GLY A 108 3.81 -11.83 -2.43
C GLY A 108 5.03 -11.18 -3.08
N GLU A 109 4.83 -10.19 -3.94
CA GLU A 109 5.92 -9.48 -4.61
C GLU A 109 6.71 -8.59 -3.63
N LEU A 110 6.00 -7.86 -2.77
CA LEU A 110 6.60 -7.05 -1.71
C LEU A 110 7.50 -7.90 -0.81
N VAL A 111 7.01 -9.06 -0.35
CA VAL A 111 7.80 -9.96 0.50
C VAL A 111 9.04 -10.47 -0.23
N ARG A 112 8.93 -10.85 -1.51
CA ARG A 112 10.08 -11.36 -2.29
C ARG A 112 11.17 -10.31 -2.50
N GLN A 113 10.78 -9.08 -2.80
CA GLN A 113 11.72 -7.98 -3.01
C GLN A 113 12.51 -7.67 -1.74
N VAL A 114 11.84 -7.56 -0.60
CA VAL A 114 12.48 -7.27 0.69
C VAL A 114 13.37 -8.42 1.15
N ASP A 115 12.92 -9.67 0.99
CA ASP A 115 13.73 -10.84 1.35
C ASP A 115 15.03 -10.89 0.54
N SER A 116 14.98 -10.55 -0.76
CA SER A 116 16.17 -10.50 -1.62
C SER A 116 17.10 -9.33 -1.27
N SER A 117 16.58 -8.13 -1.00
CA SER A 117 17.42 -7.00 -0.59
C SER A 117 18.09 -7.25 0.77
N LEU A 118 17.38 -7.84 1.74
CA LEU A 118 17.97 -8.21 3.02
C LEU A 118 19.02 -9.31 2.84
N LEU A 119 18.78 -10.31 1.98
CA LEU A 119 19.77 -11.33 1.68
C LEU A 119 21.05 -10.73 1.07
N GLU A 120 20.92 -9.78 0.14
CA GLU A 120 22.05 -9.06 -0.46
C GLU A 120 22.81 -8.21 0.59
N GLU A 121 22.10 -7.43 1.41
CA GLU A 121 22.72 -6.64 2.49
C GLU A 121 23.42 -7.53 3.54
N TRP A 122 22.85 -8.69 3.85
CA TRP A 122 23.50 -9.68 4.71
C TRP A 122 24.73 -10.32 4.07
N GLU A 123 24.71 -10.63 2.78
CA GLU A 123 25.88 -11.12 2.03
C GLU A 123 27.01 -10.07 1.99
N GLU A 124 26.68 -8.78 1.94
CA GLU A 124 27.65 -7.69 1.99
C GLU A 124 28.24 -7.49 3.40
N LEU A 125 27.44 -7.70 4.46
CA LEU A 125 27.85 -7.51 5.85
C LEU A 125 28.49 -8.76 6.48
N SER A 126 28.27 -9.95 5.92
CA SER A 126 28.66 -11.23 6.51
C SER A 126 29.69 -11.96 5.64
N HIS A 127 30.68 -12.58 6.27
CA HIS A 127 31.69 -13.38 5.58
C HIS A 127 31.07 -14.39 4.57
N PRO A 128 31.70 -14.59 3.40
CA PRO A 128 31.17 -15.49 2.36
C PRO A 128 31.17 -16.93 2.90
N GLY A 129 29.98 -17.45 3.21
CA GLY A 129 29.79 -18.88 3.55
C GLY A 129 29.09 -19.21 4.88
N ALA A 130 28.47 -18.28 5.59
CA ALA A 130 27.56 -18.64 6.68
C ALA A 130 26.18 -19.00 6.12
N ALA A 131 25.95 -20.30 5.88
CA ALA A 131 24.63 -20.80 5.49
C ALA A 131 23.65 -20.63 6.66
N HIS A 132 22.59 -19.84 6.46
CA HIS A 132 21.41 -19.85 7.32
C HIS A 132 20.48 -20.99 6.89
N ASP A 133 19.93 -21.70 7.87
CA ASP A 133 18.94 -22.79 7.73
C ASP A 133 17.51 -22.28 7.44
N ASP A 134 17.34 -20.96 7.22
CA ASP A 134 16.06 -20.38 6.82
C ASP A 134 15.95 -20.49 5.30
N GLU A 135 15.23 -21.52 4.83
CA GLU A 135 14.78 -21.56 3.44
C GLU A 135 14.00 -20.28 3.12
N PRO A 136 14.27 -19.63 1.98
CA PRO A 136 13.53 -18.44 1.59
C PRO A 136 12.04 -18.72 1.61
N VAL A 137 11.32 -17.81 2.28
CA VAL A 137 9.92 -17.95 2.65
C VAL A 137 9.02 -18.11 1.41
N VAL A 138 9.46 -17.55 0.30
CA VAL A 138 8.78 -17.45 -1.00
C VAL A 138 9.82 -17.75 -2.09
N PRO A 139 9.44 -18.29 -3.27
CA PRO A 139 10.36 -18.39 -4.41
C PRO A 139 11.03 -17.04 -4.72
N PRO A 140 12.25 -17.04 -5.29
CA PRO A 140 12.97 -15.80 -5.59
C PRO A 140 12.12 -14.85 -6.45
N PRO A 141 12.26 -13.52 -6.27
CA PRO A 141 11.54 -12.55 -7.08
C PRO A 141 11.77 -12.78 -8.57
N PRO A 142 10.77 -12.50 -9.42
CA PRO A 142 11.04 -12.39 -10.84
C PRO A 142 12.14 -11.35 -11.07
N PRO A 143 12.91 -11.44 -12.17
CA PRO A 143 14.05 -10.57 -12.41
C PRO A 143 13.67 -9.08 -12.55
N SER A 144 12.38 -8.75 -12.61
CA SER A 144 11.90 -7.39 -12.68
C SER A 144 10.46 -7.27 -12.17
N VAL A 145 10.17 -6.15 -11.53
CA VAL A 145 8.84 -5.78 -11.00
C VAL A 145 7.77 -5.71 -12.08
N VAL A 146 8.14 -5.45 -13.34
CA VAL A 146 7.20 -5.38 -14.47
C VAL A 146 6.80 -6.76 -15.00
N THR A 147 7.50 -7.83 -14.60
CA THR A 147 7.23 -9.20 -15.07
C THR A 147 5.88 -9.70 -14.56
N ASN A 148 5.56 -9.40 -13.31
CA ASN A 148 4.24 -9.69 -12.75
C ASN A 148 3.34 -8.46 -12.96
N GLU A 149 2.62 -8.47 -14.08
CA GLU A 149 1.76 -7.35 -14.48
C GLU A 149 0.72 -6.95 -13.42
N ARG A 150 0.14 -7.91 -12.70
CA ARG A 150 -0.87 -7.66 -11.66
C ARG A 150 -0.25 -7.00 -10.45
N ALA A 151 0.88 -7.53 -9.96
CA ALA A 151 1.62 -6.88 -8.87
C ALA A 151 2.10 -5.48 -9.27
N PHE A 152 2.61 -5.32 -10.50
CA PHE A 152 3.05 -4.03 -11.02
C PHE A 152 1.90 -3.00 -11.10
N ARG A 153 0.71 -3.44 -11.52
CA ARG A 153 -0.49 -2.58 -11.52
C ARG A 153 -0.81 -2.03 -10.13
N VAL A 154 -0.63 -2.84 -9.08
CA VAL A 154 -0.82 -2.37 -7.70
C VAL A 154 0.23 -1.33 -7.33
N LEU A 155 1.49 -1.50 -7.72
CA LEU A 155 2.54 -0.50 -7.49
C LEU A 155 2.23 0.83 -8.19
N VAL A 156 1.76 0.78 -9.44
CA VAL A 156 1.30 1.97 -10.18
C VAL A 156 0.14 2.66 -9.46
N ARG A 157 -0.85 1.90 -8.98
CA ARG A 157 -1.98 2.44 -8.21
C ARG A 157 -1.51 3.09 -6.91
N ASN A 158 -0.56 2.46 -6.22
CA ASN A 158 0.03 3.00 -4.99
C ASN A 158 0.64 4.38 -5.25
N GLU A 159 1.49 4.47 -6.26
CA GLU A 159 2.24 5.68 -6.57
C GLU A 159 1.33 6.85 -6.98
N LEU A 160 0.28 6.57 -7.77
CA LEU A 160 -0.73 7.57 -8.11
C LEU A 160 -1.57 7.99 -6.89
N PHE A 161 -2.00 7.03 -6.07
CA PHE A 161 -2.85 7.35 -4.93
C PHE A 161 -2.10 8.13 -3.83
N ARG A 162 -0.79 7.92 -3.68
CA ARG A 162 0.04 8.74 -2.80
C ARG A 162 -0.03 10.22 -3.20
N ARG A 163 -0.07 10.53 -4.50
CA ARG A 163 -0.30 11.90 -5.00
C ARG A 163 -1.72 12.39 -4.73
N VAL A 164 -2.73 11.52 -4.84
CA VAL A 164 -4.11 11.87 -4.44
C VAL A 164 -4.17 12.25 -2.96
N GLN A 165 -3.49 11.50 -2.09
CA GLN A 165 -3.44 11.80 -0.65
C GLN A 165 -2.78 13.16 -0.37
N LEU A 166 -1.66 13.46 -1.03
CA LEU A 166 -0.99 14.76 -0.87
C LEU A 166 -1.83 15.92 -1.47
N ALA A 167 -2.49 15.69 -2.59
CA ALA A 167 -3.41 16.65 -3.20
C ALA A 167 -4.60 16.96 -2.29
N ALA A 168 -5.14 15.93 -1.61
CA ALA A 168 -6.21 16.09 -0.62
C ALA A 168 -5.78 16.88 0.63
N LEU A 169 -4.47 16.91 0.91
CA LEU A 169 -3.87 17.72 1.98
C LEU A 169 -3.47 19.12 1.51
N ASP A 170 -3.67 19.44 0.23
CA ASP A 170 -3.21 20.66 -0.43
C ASP A 170 -1.68 20.87 -0.32
N ASP A 171 -0.92 19.76 -0.28
CA ASP A 171 0.54 19.76 -0.10
C ASP A 171 1.27 19.80 -1.45
N ALA A 172 1.19 20.95 -2.12
CA ALA A 172 1.87 21.19 -3.39
C ALA A 172 3.41 21.10 -3.28
N GLU A 173 3.98 21.35 -2.10
CA GLU A 173 5.42 21.27 -1.86
C GLU A 173 5.88 19.82 -1.95
N ALA A 174 5.28 18.93 -1.15
CA ALA A 174 5.60 17.50 -1.19
C ALA A 174 5.33 16.88 -2.57
N LEU A 175 4.24 17.26 -3.23
CA LEU A 175 3.95 16.83 -4.60
C LEU A 175 5.01 17.27 -5.60
N GLY A 176 5.45 18.53 -5.50
CA GLY A 176 6.52 19.07 -6.33
C GLY A 176 7.86 18.39 -6.10
N GLU A 177 8.20 18.00 -4.87
CA GLU A 177 9.42 17.23 -4.58
C GLU A 177 9.43 15.88 -5.29
N LEU A 178 8.28 15.22 -5.41
CA LEU A 178 8.15 13.92 -6.07
C LEU A 178 8.23 14.01 -7.59
N ASP A 179 7.63 15.05 -8.17
CA ASP A 179 7.42 15.15 -9.62
C ASP A 179 8.31 16.20 -10.31
N ALA A 180 9.22 16.85 -9.57
CA ALA A 180 10.15 17.82 -10.12
C ALA A 180 10.99 17.26 -11.28
N GLU A 181 11.47 16.02 -11.16
CA GLU A 181 12.25 15.37 -12.23
C GLU A 181 11.42 15.10 -13.50
N SER A 182 10.11 14.94 -13.33
CA SER A 182 9.14 14.81 -14.43
C SER A 182 8.74 16.15 -15.04
N GLY A 183 9.18 17.27 -14.46
CA GLY A 183 8.83 18.63 -14.89
C GLY A 183 7.45 19.10 -14.41
N PHE A 184 6.86 18.42 -13.42
CA PHE A 184 5.63 18.84 -12.75
C PHE A 184 5.98 19.35 -11.34
N ASP A 185 6.54 20.56 -11.30
CA ASP A 185 7.04 21.20 -10.07
C ASP A 185 5.92 21.68 -9.13
N THR A 186 6.30 22.13 -7.93
CA THR A 186 5.39 22.70 -6.91
C THR A 186 4.46 23.77 -7.47
N ARG A 187 4.93 24.59 -8.42
CA ARG A 187 4.10 25.65 -9.01
C ARG A 187 3.00 25.06 -9.90
N ARG A 188 3.32 24.07 -10.75
CA ARG A 188 2.32 23.40 -11.59
C ARG A 188 1.30 22.62 -10.76
N TRP A 189 1.75 21.96 -9.69
CA TRP A 189 0.85 21.35 -8.71
C TRP A 189 -0.06 22.39 -8.05
N GLY A 190 0.49 23.50 -7.54
CA GLY A 190 -0.32 24.57 -6.95
C GLY A 190 -1.35 25.14 -7.92
N GLU A 191 -0.98 25.42 -9.17
CA GLU A 191 -1.91 25.90 -10.21
C GLU A 191 -3.05 24.91 -10.50
N ALA A 192 -2.75 23.60 -10.53
CA ALA A 192 -3.76 22.57 -10.76
C ALA A 192 -4.69 22.38 -9.55
N LEU A 193 -4.14 22.39 -8.33
CA LEU A 193 -4.93 22.28 -7.10
C LEU A 193 -5.81 23.51 -6.89
N ASP A 194 -5.28 24.72 -7.10
CA ASP A 194 -6.06 25.96 -7.06
C ASP A 194 -7.28 25.89 -8.00
N ALA A 195 -7.08 25.34 -9.20
CA ALA A 195 -8.13 25.21 -10.19
C ALA A 195 -9.17 24.14 -9.79
N TYR A 196 -8.74 23.02 -9.19
CA TYR A 196 -9.64 22.01 -8.63
C TYR A 196 -10.47 22.58 -7.48
N TYR A 197 -9.81 23.20 -6.49
CA TYR A 197 -10.46 23.75 -5.29
C TYR A 197 -11.31 24.99 -5.56
N ALA A 198 -11.19 25.61 -6.74
CA ALA A 198 -12.12 26.63 -7.19
C ALA A 198 -13.52 26.06 -7.54
N VAL A 199 -13.60 24.76 -7.83
CA VAL A 199 -14.83 24.05 -8.23
C VAL A 199 -15.32 23.10 -7.13
N HIS A 200 -14.40 22.38 -6.49
CA HIS A 200 -14.68 21.28 -5.56
C HIS A 200 -14.12 21.53 -4.16
N ASP A 201 -14.85 21.16 -3.10
CA ASP A 201 -14.47 21.51 -1.73
C ASP A 201 -13.38 20.60 -1.12
N HIS A 202 -13.30 19.33 -1.52
CA HIS A 202 -12.32 18.37 -1.00
C HIS A 202 -12.10 17.20 -1.97
N ILE A 203 -10.94 16.55 -1.85
CA ILE A 203 -10.62 15.31 -2.56
C ILE A 203 -10.85 14.13 -1.62
N GLY A 204 -11.65 13.15 -2.05
CA GLY A 204 -11.86 11.89 -1.35
C GLY A 204 -10.61 11.01 -1.35
N THR A 205 -10.33 10.37 -0.22
CA THR A 205 -9.18 9.47 -0.03
C THR A 205 -9.56 8.13 0.63
N ASP A 206 -10.86 7.81 0.62
CA ASP A 206 -11.39 6.58 1.19
C ASP A 206 -11.22 5.37 0.24
N ALA A 207 -11.81 4.24 0.63
CA ALA A 207 -11.74 3.00 -0.13
C ALA A 207 -12.37 3.12 -1.52
N ASP A 208 -13.41 3.95 -1.68
CA ASP A 208 -14.09 4.15 -2.96
C ASP A 208 -13.22 5.00 -3.89
N ALA A 209 -12.58 6.06 -3.36
CA ALA A 209 -11.61 6.88 -4.08
C ALA A 209 -10.37 6.08 -4.55
N ARG A 210 -10.00 5.01 -3.82
CA ARG A 210 -8.90 4.11 -4.16
C ARG A 210 -9.30 2.94 -5.06
N SER A 211 -10.60 2.79 -5.33
CA SER A 211 -11.12 1.63 -6.05
C SER A 211 -10.54 1.51 -7.46
N SER A 212 -10.59 0.29 -8.01
CA SER A 212 -10.12 0.04 -9.38
C SER A 212 -10.88 0.84 -10.45
N ALA A 213 -12.09 1.32 -10.14
CA ALA A 213 -12.88 2.17 -11.02
C ALA A 213 -12.29 3.58 -11.21
N MET A 214 -11.48 4.04 -10.24
CA MET A 214 -10.86 5.38 -10.27
C MET A 214 -9.54 5.41 -11.05
N LEU A 215 -9.08 4.27 -11.59
CA LEU A 215 -7.81 4.16 -12.30
C LEU A 215 -8.01 3.57 -13.69
N ILE A 216 -7.66 4.36 -14.70
CA ILE A 216 -7.66 3.95 -16.11
C ILE A 216 -6.21 3.69 -16.53
N ILE A 217 -5.96 2.53 -17.17
CA ILE A 217 -4.63 2.14 -17.64
C ILE A 217 -4.72 1.73 -19.11
N GLU A 218 -4.07 2.51 -19.95
CA GLU A 218 -3.85 2.19 -21.36
C GLU A 218 -2.43 1.62 -21.52
N LYS A 219 -2.35 0.35 -21.87
CA LYS A 219 -1.08 -0.36 -21.94
C LYS A 219 -0.46 -0.24 -23.33
N ALA A 220 0.82 0.09 -23.36
CA ALA A 220 1.67 -0.11 -24.53
C ALA A 220 2.92 -0.95 -24.15
N PRO A 221 3.67 -1.47 -25.13
CA PRO A 221 4.82 -2.35 -24.87
C PRO A 221 5.98 -1.70 -24.10
N GLU A 222 6.15 -0.38 -24.22
CA GLU A 222 7.27 0.36 -23.63
C GLU A 222 6.84 1.21 -22.44
N ALA A 223 5.60 1.69 -22.45
CA ALA A 223 5.06 2.55 -21.41
C ALA A 223 3.55 2.35 -21.25
N TRP A 224 3.02 2.61 -20.05
CA TRP A 224 1.58 2.67 -19.81
C TRP A 224 1.15 4.12 -19.63
N ASN A 225 0.10 4.53 -20.33
CA ASN A 225 -0.57 5.79 -20.01
C ASN A 225 -1.60 5.49 -18.92
N VAL A 226 -1.53 6.23 -17.83
CA VAL A 226 -2.38 6.00 -16.66
C VAL A 226 -3.08 7.29 -16.29
N ARG A 227 -4.31 7.14 -15.82
CA ARG A 227 -5.13 8.25 -15.39
C ARG A 227 -5.84 7.89 -14.09
N GLN A 228 -5.48 8.59 -13.03
CA GLN A 228 -6.11 8.50 -11.73
C GLN A 228 -7.17 9.60 -11.62
N ILE A 229 -8.43 9.20 -11.49
CA ILE A 229 -9.55 10.11 -11.28
C ILE A 229 -9.51 10.61 -9.83
N LEU A 230 -9.81 11.88 -9.61
CA LEU A 230 -9.97 12.46 -8.28
C LEU A 230 -11.42 12.31 -7.84
N ALA A 231 -11.65 11.73 -6.66
CA ALA A 231 -12.98 11.62 -6.09
C ALA A 231 -13.43 12.98 -5.58
N ASP A 232 -14.36 13.63 -6.28
CA ASP A 232 -14.99 14.86 -5.83
C ASP A 232 -16.25 14.59 -4.99
N PRO A 233 -16.74 15.57 -4.21
CA PRO A 233 -17.86 15.38 -3.30
C PRO A 233 -19.20 15.20 -3.99
N ALA A 234 -19.33 15.67 -5.24
CA ALA A 234 -20.55 15.55 -6.04
C ALA A 234 -20.62 14.19 -6.77
N GLY A 235 -19.50 13.49 -6.88
CA GLY A 235 -19.36 12.23 -7.62
C GLY A 235 -19.37 12.43 -9.13
N ASP A 236 -18.99 13.63 -9.60
CA ASP A 236 -18.95 13.98 -11.02
C ASP A 236 -17.78 13.30 -11.75
N HIS A 237 -16.69 13.01 -11.01
CA HIS A 237 -15.49 12.34 -11.47
C HIS A 237 -14.88 13.01 -12.71
N ASP A 238 -14.85 14.34 -12.69
CA ASP A 238 -14.51 15.21 -13.81
C ASP A 238 -13.05 15.71 -13.79
N TRP A 239 -12.28 15.40 -12.74
CA TRP A 239 -10.85 15.73 -12.65
C TRP A 239 -9.98 14.50 -12.51
N GLY A 240 -8.71 14.60 -12.94
CA GLY A 240 -7.75 13.53 -12.78
C GLY A 240 -6.29 13.92 -12.95
N ILE A 241 -5.42 13.02 -12.49
CA ILE A 241 -3.98 13.04 -12.68
C ILE A 241 -3.67 12.11 -13.86
N THR A 242 -3.04 12.64 -14.90
CA THR A 242 -2.55 11.87 -16.06
C THR A 242 -1.04 11.69 -15.95
N ALA A 243 -0.58 10.47 -16.19
CA ALA A 243 0.83 10.13 -16.10
C ALA A 243 1.24 9.04 -17.11
N VAL A 244 2.55 8.91 -17.29
CA VAL A 244 3.17 7.84 -18.08
C VAL A 244 4.05 7.01 -17.16
N VAL A 245 3.90 5.69 -17.23
CA VAL A 245 4.75 4.72 -16.51
C VAL A 245 5.74 4.12 -17.49
N ASP A 246 7.03 4.32 -17.26
CA ASP A 246 8.12 3.80 -18.10
C ASP A 246 8.48 2.38 -17.64
N LEU A 247 8.23 1.36 -18.48
CA LEU A 247 8.42 -0.03 -18.07
C LEU A 247 9.90 -0.42 -18.01
N ALA A 248 10.75 0.16 -18.84
CA ALA A 248 12.17 -0.15 -18.86
C ALA A 248 12.86 0.45 -17.64
N GLU A 249 12.55 1.71 -17.33
CA GLU A 249 13.07 2.38 -16.14
C GLU A 249 12.53 1.74 -14.85
N SER A 250 11.23 1.39 -14.82
CA SER A 250 10.67 0.67 -13.66
C SER A 250 11.35 -0.69 -13.44
N ALA A 251 11.70 -1.37 -14.53
CA ALA A 251 12.41 -2.63 -14.47
C ALA A 251 13.84 -2.49 -13.94
N GLU A 252 14.53 -1.40 -14.29
CA GLU A 252 15.89 -1.11 -13.85
C GLU A 252 15.95 -0.67 -12.38
N GLN A 253 15.01 0.19 -11.95
CA GLN A 253 14.99 0.74 -10.60
C GLN A 253 14.36 -0.20 -9.57
N GLY A 254 13.59 -1.21 -10.01
CA GLY A 254 12.87 -2.10 -9.11
C GLY A 254 11.65 -1.44 -8.42
N VAL A 255 11.26 -0.24 -8.85
CA VAL A 255 10.11 0.52 -8.36
C VAL A 255 9.32 1.08 -9.54
N THR A 256 8.16 1.71 -9.30
CA THR A 256 7.39 2.30 -10.40
C THR A 256 7.99 3.65 -10.82
N ALA A 257 8.51 3.72 -12.04
CA ALA A 257 8.96 4.97 -12.65
C ALA A 257 7.76 5.68 -13.31
N ILE A 258 7.15 6.62 -12.59
CA ILE A 258 5.99 7.39 -13.05
C ILE A 258 6.38 8.83 -13.39
N ARG A 259 5.81 9.37 -14.47
CA ARG A 259 5.99 10.77 -14.86
C ARG A 259 4.64 11.45 -15.05
N ILE A 260 4.34 12.43 -14.20
CA ILE A 260 3.09 13.22 -14.30
C ILE A 260 3.16 14.11 -15.53
N THR A 261 2.14 14.02 -16.38
CA THR A 261 2.06 14.80 -17.61
C THR A 261 1.04 15.92 -17.51
N ASP A 262 -0.05 15.70 -16.78
CA ASP A 262 -1.15 16.67 -16.64
C ASP A 262 -1.99 16.40 -15.38
N VAL A 263 -2.59 17.46 -14.83
CA VAL A 263 -3.58 17.39 -13.75
C VAL A 263 -4.66 18.41 -14.06
N GLY A 264 -5.90 17.96 -14.24
CA GLY A 264 -6.97 18.81 -14.75
C GLY A 264 -8.28 18.08 -15.02
N GLU A 265 -9.21 18.80 -15.67
CA GLU A 265 -10.50 18.28 -16.11
C GLU A 265 -10.35 17.17 -17.18
N LEU A 266 -11.25 16.18 -17.18
CA LEU A 266 -11.23 14.97 -18.00
C LEU A 266 -11.82 15.11 -19.42
#